data_AF-A0A821JZQ1-F1
#
_entry.id   AF-A0A821JZQ1-F1
#
_cell.length_a   1.000
_cell.length_b   1.000
_cell.length_c   1.000
_cell.angle_alpha   90.00
_cell.angle_beta   90.00
_cell.angle_gamma   90.00
#
_symmetry.space_group_name_H-M   'P 1'
#
loop_
_entity.id
_entity.type
_entity.pdbx_description
1 polymer ?
#
loop_
_entity_poly.entity_id
_entity_poly.type
_entity_poly.pdbx_seq_one_letter_code
_entity_poly.pdbx_strand_id
1 'polypeptide(L)'
;GVGWVDQMGHLYFQDRYAFGRTRPMIDNTTIDWFGLQGRESSGWTAIQFKRLLDTCDVMDVEIKSGTNNLIFAYGLADPDPSGPNGEISYHDSRRGSRAIPLQSYADPPSEDVFAGLDFFEFRLNNYVVPPAETTYHCKIYKAPSQYSVKRHAIGHKTLIGAGNHDLVHHLLMYECDSTAVFDDNNLP
;
A
#
# COMPACT_ATOMS: atom_id res chain seq x y z
N GLY A 1 -14.78 7.39 10.11
CA GLY A 1 -14.47 8.75 10.61
C GLY A 1 -14.30 9.78 9.49
N VAL A 2 -14.80 11.00 9.71
CA VAL A 2 -14.62 12.19 8.86
C VAL A 2 -14.20 13.36 9.75
N GLY A 3 -13.20 14.16 9.35
CA GLY A 3 -12.76 15.30 10.15
C GLY A 3 -12.26 16.47 9.32
N TRP A 4 -12.29 17.65 9.92
CA TRP A 4 -11.82 18.91 9.35
C TRP A 4 -11.32 19.83 10.46
N VAL A 5 -10.62 20.89 10.08
CA VAL A 5 -10.12 21.92 11.01
C VAL A 5 -10.69 23.24 10.53
N ASP A 6 -11.42 23.95 11.39
CA ASP A 6 -11.98 25.25 10.99
C ASP A 6 -10.92 26.34 10.89
N GLN A 7 -11.32 27.51 10.39
CA GLN A 7 -10.45 28.68 10.26
C GLN A 7 -9.87 29.19 11.60
N MET A 8 -10.45 28.80 12.73
CA MET A 8 -9.96 29.13 14.07
C MET A 8 -8.98 28.08 14.61
N GLY A 9 -8.73 27.01 13.85
CA GLY A 9 -7.86 25.90 14.24
C GLY A 9 -8.55 24.83 15.10
N HIS A 10 -9.87 24.85 15.21
CA HIS A 10 -10.59 23.82 15.97
C HIS A 10 -10.76 22.55 15.14
N LEU A 11 -10.38 21.41 15.72
CA LEU A 11 -10.64 20.10 15.14
C LEU A 11 -12.12 19.71 15.34
N TYR A 12 -12.76 19.32 14.25
CA TYR A 12 -14.01 18.58 14.27
C TYR A 12 -13.77 17.18 13.73
N PHE A 13 -14.34 16.19 14.39
CA PHE A 13 -14.21 14.80 13.99
C PHE A 13 -15.53 14.06 14.28
N GLN A 14 -16.03 13.33 13.29
CA GLN A 14 -17.30 12.64 13.33
C GLN A 14 -17.10 11.17 12.99
N ASP A 15 -17.74 10.31 13.77
CA ASP A 15 -17.89 8.92 13.41
C ASP A 15 -19.02 8.75 12.39
N ARG A 16 -18.73 8.06 11.29
CA ARG A 16 -19.64 7.94 10.16
C ARG A 16 -19.45 6.61 9.45
N TYR A 17 -20.56 6.03 9.00
CA TYR A 17 -20.60 4.79 8.21
C TYR A 17 -21.50 4.94 6.98
N ALA A 18 -21.37 4.01 6.02
CA ALA A 18 -22.20 3.99 4.81
C ALA A 18 -22.47 2.55 4.36
N PHE A 19 -23.71 2.25 3.99
CA PHE A 19 -24.12 0.96 3.43
C PHE A 19 -23.96 0.86 1.90
N GLY A 20 -23.56 1.96 1.26
CA GLY A 20 -23.46 2.02 -0.19
C GLY A 20 -22.91 3.36 -0.67
N ARG A 21 -23.15 3.65 -1.96
CA ARG A 21 -22.71 4.89 -2.61
C ARG A 21 -23.63 6.08 -2.27
N THR A 22 -23.83 6.30 -0.99
CA THR A 22 -24.63 7.40 -0.45
C THR A 22 -23.77 8.27 0.45
N ARG A 23 -24.31 9.41 0.87
CA ARG A 23 -23.68 10.22 1.91
C ARG A 23 -23.51 9.36 3.19
N PRO A 24 -22.30 9.31 3.78
CA PRO A 24 -22.10 8.61 5.05
C PRO A 24 -22.98 9.21 6.16
N MET A 25 -23.69 8.34 6.85
CA MET A 25 -24.53 8.67 8.00
C MET A 25 -23.66 8.80 9.24
N ILE A 26 -24.09 9.61 10.20
CA ILE A 26 -23.42 9.68 11.50
C ILE A 26 -23.75 8.42 12.28
N ASP A 27 -22.72 7.86 12.91
CA ASP A 27 -22.95 6.84 13.93
C ASP A 27 -23.47 7.49 15.20
N ASN A 28 -24.76 7.27 15.48
CA ASN A 28 -25.43 7.77 16.67
C ASN A 28 -25.58 6.67 17.74
N THR A 29 -25.13 5.45 17.44
CA THR A 29 -25.27 4.27 18.31
C THR A 29 -24.01 4.08 19.14
N THR A 30 -22.84 4.16 18.51
CA THR A 30 -21.53 4.07 19.16
C THR A 30 -20.62 5.16 18.60
N ILE A 31 -19.61 5.55 19.39
CA ILE A 31 -18.56 6.47 18.94
C ILE A 31 -17.25 5.72 19.14
N ASP A 32 -16.68 5.26 18.03
CA ASP A 32 -15.52 4.37 18.02
C ASP A 32 -14.27 5.06 17.49
N TRP A 33 -14.47 6.12 16.69
CA TRP A 33 -13.40 6.95 16.17
C TRP A 33 -13.28 8.28 16.93
N PHE A 34 -12.07 8.56 17.45
CA PHE A 34 -11.81 9.76 18.24
C PHE A 34 -10.73 10.62 17.60
N GLY A 35 -11.10 11.86 17.23
CA GLY A 35 -10.13 12.89 16.88
C GLY A 35 -9.26 13.27 18.09
N LEU A 36 -7.96 13.42 17.87
CA LEU A 36 -6.98 13.77 18.91
C LEU A 36 -6.43 15.17 18.71
N GLN A 37 -5.90 15.44 17.51
CA GLN A 37 -5.29 16.72 17.16
C GLN A 37 -5.55 17.02 15.69
N GLY A 38 -5.75 18.29 15.37
CA GLY A 38 -5.95 18.78 14.02
C GLY A 38 -5.11 20.01 13.81
N ARG A 39 -4.48 20.14 12.64
CA ARG A 39 -3.86 21.39 12.21
C ARG A 39 -4.09 21.58 10.73
N GLU A 40 -4.25 22.84 10.35
CA GLU A 40 -4.24 23.26 8.97
C GLU A 40 -3.09 24.25 8.76
N SER A 41 -2.27 24.02 7.74
CA SER A 41 -1.19 24.94 7.39
C SER A 41 -0.82 24.81 5.92
N SER A 42 -0.70 25.94 5.23
CA SER A 42 -0.16 26.02 3.87
C SER A 42 -0.84 25.06 2.87
N GLY A 43 -2.17 24.91 2.97
CA GLY A 43 -2.96 24.02 2.11
C GLY A 43 -2.96 22.55 2.52
N TRP A 44 -2.40 22.21 3.70
CA TRP A 44 -2.41 20.86 4.26
C TRP A 44 -3.26 20.80 5.52
N THR A 45 -4.17 19.84 5.58
CA THR A 45 -4.87 19.47 6.81
C THR A 45 -4.29 18.16 7.33
N ALA A 46 -3.82 18.15 8.58
CA ALA A 46 -3.35 16.95 9.25
C ALA A 46 -4.22 16.68 10.47
N ILE A 47 -4.82 15.50 10.53
CA ILE A 47 -5.68 15.05 11.62
C ILE A 47 -5.11 13.77 12.20
N GLN A 48 -4.86 13.80 13.50
CA GLN A 48 -4.54 12.61 14.29
C GLN A 48 -5.83 12.10 14.93
N PHE A 49 -6.05 10.80 14.86
CA PHE A 49 -7.20 10.13 15.47
C PHE A 49 -6.78 8.79 16.07
N LYS A 50 -7.66 8.19 16.88
CA LYS A 50 -7.54 6.83 17.39
C LYS A 50 -8.86 6.07 17.24
N ARG A 51 -8.75 4.75 17.08
CA ARG A 51 -9.83 3.76 17.09
C ARG A 51 -9.26 2.44 17.59
N LEU A 52 -10.07 1.63 18.25
CA LEU A 52 -9.69 0.25 18.58
C LEU A 52 -9.55 -0.60 17.30
N LEU A 53 -8.78 -1.69 17.37
CA LEU A 53 -8.70 -2.65 16.26
C LEU A 53 -10.03 -3.39 16.06
N ASP A 54 -10.63 -3.79 17.19
CA ASP A 54 -11.97 -4.34 17.30
C ASP A 54 -12.78 -3.46 18.24
N THR A 55 -13.91 -2.94 17.75
CA THR A 55 -14.82 -2.06 18.47
C THR A 55 -16.00 -2.81 19.07
N CYS A 56 -16.17 -4.09 18.71
CA CYS A 56 -17.35 -4.91 19.01
C CYS A 56 -18.67 -4.33 18.48
N ASP A 57 -18.62 -3.30 17.62
CA ASP A 57 -19.78 -2.76 16.93
C ASP A 57 -19.98 -3.49 15.60
N VAL A 58 -21.20 -3.98 15.38
CA VAL A 58 -21.61 -4.75 14.20
C VAL A 58 -21.61 -3.93 12.91
N MET A 59 -21.64 -2.60 13.04
CA MET A 59 -21.60 -1.66 11.91
C MET A 59 -20.18 -1.38 11.43
N ASP A 60 -19.19 -1.77 12.23
CA ASP A 60 -17.80 -1.40 12.09
C ASP A 60 -16.97 -2.55 11.50
N VAL A 61 -15.95 -2.21 10.71
CA VAL A 61 -15.04 -3.22 10.14
C VAL A 61 -13.89 -3.45 11.13
N GLU A 62 -13.80 -4.68 11.64
CA GLU A 62 -12.67 -5.11 12.46
C GLU A 62 -11.35 -5.01 11.67
N ILE A 63 -10.35 -4.32 12.23
CA ILE A 63 -9.01 -4.25 11.65
C ILE A 63 -8.29 -5.53 12.08
N LYS A 64 -8.02 -6.43 11.13
CA LYS A 64 -7.35 -7.72 11.36
C LYS A 64 -5.88 -7.67 10.94
N SER A 65 -5.12 -8.64 11.44
CA SER A 65 -3.77 -8.89 10.93
C SER A 65 -3.84 -9.28 9.44
N GLY A 66 -2.82 -8.89 8.68
CA GLY A 66 -2.79 -9.03 7.23
C GLY A 66 -3.20 -7.75 6.50
N THR A 67 -3.74 -7.89 5.29
CA THR A 67 -4.01 -6.77 4.40
C THR A 67 -5.39 -6.17 4.67
N ASN A 68 -5.44 -4.87 4.94
CA ASN A 68 -6.65 -4.10 5.17
C ASN A 68 -6.86 -3.13 4.00
N ASN A 69 -8.12 -2.90 3.59
CA ASN A 69 -8.44 -1.94 2.55
C ASN A 69 -8.81 -0.59 3.16
N LEU A 70 -7.89 0.36 3.07
CA LEU A 70 -8.16 1.74 3.45
C LEU A 70 -8.83 2.46 2.29
N ILE A 71 -9.95 3.15 2.55
CA ILE A 71 -10.55 4.11 1.63
C ILE A 71 -10.30 5.52 2.15
N PHE A 72 -10.13 6.48 1.25
CA PHE A 72 -9.98 7.88 1.60
C PHE A 72 -10.72 8.77 0.61
N ALA A 73 -11.11 9.94 1.08
CA ALA A 73 -11.69 11.00 0.28
C ALA A 73 -11.40 12.35 0.94
N TYR A 74 -11.36 13.44 0.15
CA TYR A 74 -11.14 14.79 0.69
C TYR A 74 -11.94 15.87 -0.03
N GLY A 75 -12.43 16.83 0.76
CA GLY A 75 -13.17 18.02 0.31
C GLY A 75 -12.25 19.16 -0.16
N LEU A 76 -12.82 20.19 -0.79
CA LEU A 76 -12.13 21.47 -1.05
C LEU A 76 -12.53 22.57 -0.06
N ALA A 77 -13.55 22.30 0.75
CA ALA A 77 -14.10 23.21 1.72
C ALA A 77 -14.53 22.41 2.95
N ASP A 78 -14.56 23.08 4.09
CA ASP A 78 -15.13 22.55 5.31
C ASP A 78 -16.61 22.20 5.13
N PRO A 79 -17.14 21.24 5.90
CA PRO A 79 -18.56 20.92 5.88
C PRO A 79 -19.41 22.15 6.20
N ASP A 80 -20.53 22.32 5.50
CA ASP A 80 -21.42 23.46 5.71
C ASP A 80 -22.11 23.33 7.09
N PRO A 81 -21.84 24.24 8.05
CA PRO A 81 -22.40 24.16 9.39
C PRO A 81 -23.91 24.44 9.44
N SER A 82 -24.48 25.04 8.39
CA SER A 82 -25.92 25.28 8.28
C SER A 82 -26.71 24.04 7.84
N GLY A 83 -26.02 23.07 7.25
CA GLY A 83 -26.59 21.78 6.87
C GLY A 83 -26.71 20.80 8.06
N PRO A 84 -27.57 19.78 7.96
CA PRO A 84 -27.78 18.82 9.03
C PRO A 84 -26.48 18.10 9.40
N ASN A 85 -26.06 18.29 10.65
CA ASN A 85 -24.86 17.73 11.27
C ASN A 85 -23.54 18.04 10.52
N GLY A 86 -23.42 19.23 9.92
CA GLY A 86 -22.25 19.60 9.12
C GLY A 86 -22.31 18.89 7.77
N GLU A 87 -22.90 19.55 6.77
CA GLU A 87 -23.14 18.95 5.47
C GLU A 87 -21.85 18.76 4.69
N ILE A 88 -21.44 17.48 4.58
CA ILE A 88 -20.28 17.07 3.80
C ILE A 88 -20.62 17.03 2.30
N SER A 89 -19.83 17.76 1.52
CA SER A 89 -19.94 17.78 0.06
C SER A 89 -19.41 16.49 -0.58
N TYR A 90 -19.88 16.17 -1.78
CA TYR A 90 -19.33 15.06 -2.55
C TYR A 90 -17.87 15.33 -2.93
N HIS A 91 -17.03 14.30 -2.85
CA HIS A 91 -15.59 14.39 -3.05
C HIS A 91 -15.16 14.29 -4.53
N ASP A 92 -16.08 14.08 -5.48
CA ASP A 92 -15.78 13.86 -6.90
C ASP A 92 -14.71 12.76 -7.11
N SER A 93 -13.68 13.05 -7.91
CA SER A 93 -12.51 12.19 -8.14
C SER A 93 -11.47 12.20 -7.01
N ARG A 94 -11.64 13.06 -5.98
CA ARG A 94 -10.70 13.21 -4.84
C ARG A 94 -10.91 12.12 -3.79
N ARG A 95 -10.79 10.88 -4.25
CA ARG A 95 -10.94 9.66 -3.45
C ARG A 95 -10.02 8.56 -3.95
N GLY A 96 -9.81 7.55 -3.12
CA GLY A 96 -9.08 6.37 -3.53
C GLY A 96 -9.19 5.25 -2.51
N SER A 97 -8.52 4.15 -2.82
CA SER A 97 -8.39 3.01 -1.93
C SER A 97 -6.98 2.45 -2.00
N ARG A 98 -6.49 1.91 -0.89
CA ARG A 98 -5.19 1.24 -0.83
C ARG A 98 -5.25 0.03 0.10
N ALA A 99 -4.75 -1.09 -0.39
CA ALA A 99 -4.51 -2.29 0.41
C ALA A 99 -3.21 -2.12 1.20
N ILE A 100 -3.29 -2.10 2.54
CA ILE A 100 -2.14 -1.89 3.44
C ILE A 100 -2.23 -2.81 4.68
N PRO A 101 -1.10 -3.28 5.22
CA PRO A 101 -1.10 -3.96 6.51
C PRO A 101 -1.07 -2.94 7.66
N LEU A 102 -2.22 -2.73 8.33
CA LEU A 102 -2.34 -1.78 9.44
C LEU A 102 -1.72 -2.28 10.76
N GLN A 103 -1.57 -3.60 10.90
CA GLN A 103 -0.98 -4.25 12.08
C GLN A 103 0.44 -4.78 11.81
N SER A 104 1.18 -4.23 10.84
CA SER A 104 2.56 -4.68 10.60
C SER A 104 3.47 -4.19 11.73
N TYR A 105 3.71 -5.05 12.72
CA TYR A 105 4.57 -4.79 13.89
C TYR A 105 6.07 -4.97 13.63
N ALA A 106 6.45 -5.47 12.45
CA ALA A 106 7.85 -5.55 12.10
C ALA A 106 8.30 -4.20 11.53
N ASP A 107 9.11 -3.48 12.30
CA ASP A 107 9.95 -2.45 11.71
C ASP A 107 10.74 -3.10 10.56
N PRO A 108 10.90 -2.41 9.42
CA PRO A 108 11.85 -2.87 8.43
C PRO A 108 13.20 -3.07 9.13
N PRO A 109 13.93 -4.17 8.84
CA PRO A 109 15.26 -4.36 9.41
C PRO A 109 16.11 -3.11 9.16
N SER A 110 16.89 -2.69 10.17
CA SER A 110 17.71 -1.49 10.03
C SER A 110 18.61 -1.61 8.81
N GLU A 111 18.88 -0.49 8.14
CA GLU A 111 19.76 -0.48 6.96
C GLU A 111 21.15 -1.07 7.27
N ASP A 112 21.60 -0.96 8.53
CA ASP A 112 22.84 -1.55 9.03
C ASP A 112 22.89 -3.08 8.88
N VAL A 113 21.75 -3.79 8.88
CA VAL A 113 21.70 -5.24 8.64
C VAL A 113 22.21 -5.58 7.24
N PHE A 114 22.12 -4.65 6.30
CA PHE A 114 22.58 -4.82 4.93
C PHE A 114 24.00 -4.28 4.70
N ALA A 115 24.61 -3.63 5.69
CA ALA A 115 25.97 -3.12 5.58
C ALA A 115 26.98 -4.26 5.43
N GLY A 116 27.80 -4.20 4.38
CA GLY A 116 28.82 -5.23 4.09
C GLY A 116 28.28 -6.52 3.48
N LEU A 117 27.01 -6.58 3.10
CA LEU A 117 26.48 -7.68 2.28
C LEU A 117 26.88 -7.52 0.82
N ASP A 118 27.14 -8.65 0.17
CA ASP A 118 27.30 -8.71 -1.28
C ASP A 118 25.92 -8.73 -1.96
N PHE A 119 25.78 -7.97 -3.05
CA PHE A 119 24.59 -7.97 -3.90
C PHE A 119 24.94 -8.48 -5.29
N PHE A 120 24.01 -9.19 -5.91
CA PHE A 120 24.05 -9.55 -7.32
C PHE A 120 22.69 -9.33 -7.94
N GLU A 121 22.69 -8.98 -9.22
CA GLU A 121 21.49 -8.59 -9.93
C GLU A 121 21.29 -9.48 -11.15
N PHE A 122 20.06 -9.97 -11.32
CA PHE A 122 19.65 -10.63 -12.56
C PHE A 122 18.72 -9.68 -13.32
N ARG A 123 19.23 -9.12 -14.42
CA ARG A 123 18.49 -8.13 -15.22
C ARG A 123 18.17 -8.64 -16.62
N LEU A 124 16.91 -8.47 -17.01
CA LEU A 124 16.43 -8.54 -18.38
C LEU A 124 16.65 -7.18 -19.06
N ASN A 125 17.89 -6.91 -19.45
CA ASN A 125 18.22 -5.66 -20.14
C ASN A 125 17.68 -5.69 -21.58
N ASN A 126 17.00 -4.61 -21.99
CA ASN A 126 16.49 -4.40 -23.35
C ASN A 126 15.55 -5.50 -23.88
N TYR A 127 14.86 -6.22 -22.99
CA TYR A 127 13.82 -7.15 -23.41
C TYR A 127 12.60 -6.38 -23.92
N VAL A 128 12.20 -6.64 -25.16
CA VAL A 128 10.99 -6.08 -25.75
C VAL A 128 9.85 -7.06 -25.51
N VAL A 129 8.87 -6.65 -24.70
CA VAL A 129 7.68 -7.47 -24.43
C VAL A 129 6.89 -7.62 -25.75
N PRO A 130 6.60 -8.85 -26.20
CA PRO A 130 5.78 -9.09 -27.38
C PRO A 130 4.37 -8.49 -27.24
N PRO A 131 3.70 -8.13 -28.34
CA PRO A 131 2.33 -7.60 -28.33
C PRO A 131 1.27 -8.70 -28.12
N ALA A 132 1.51 -9.62 -27.19
CA ALA A 132 0.59 -10.69 -26.81
C ALA A 132 -0.11 -10.34 -25.48
N GLU A 133 -1.35 -10.80 -25.30
CA GLU A 133 -2.15 -10.58 -24.09
C GLU A 133 -1.45 -11.06 -22.81
N THR A 134 -0.65 -12.12 -22.90
CA THR A 134 0.18 -12.61 -21.78
C THR A 134 1.48 -13.15 -22.34
N THR A 135 2.59 -12.74 -21.72
CA THR A 135 3.93 -13.22 -22.06
C THR A 135 4.57 -13.83 -20.83
N TYR A 136 5.00 -15.09 -20.95
CA TYR A 136 5.94 -15.71 -20.00
C TYR A 136 7.32 -15.68 -20.63
N HIS A 137 8.31 -15.16 -19.91
CA HIS A 137 9.68 -15.10 -20.40
C HIS A 137 10.63 -15.70 -19.36
N CYS A 138 11.51 -16.60 -19.83
CA CYS A 138 12.54 -17.22 -19.01
C CYS A 138 13.92 -16.80 -19.52
N LYS A 139 14.83 -16.51 -18.59
CA LYS A 139 16.24 -16.31 -18.89
C LYS A 139 17.08 -16.99 -17.82
N ILE A 140 18.02 -17.80 -18.27
CA ILE A 140 18.98 -18.48 -17.40
C ILE A 140 20.14 -17.52 -17.10
N TYR A 141 20.53 -17.47 -15.83
CA TYR A 141 21.70 -16.72 -15.38
C TYR A 141 22.65 -17.68 -14.67
N LYS A 142 23.95 -17.46 -14.85
CA LYS A 142 24.96 -18.13 -14.02
C LYS A 142 25.14 -17.35 -12.72
N ALA A 143 25.30 -18.07 -11.61
CA ALA A 143 25.68 -17.45 -10.35
C ALA A 143 27.01 -16.68 -10.51
N PRO A 144 27.18 -15.54 -9.83
CA PRO A 144 28.40 -14.75 -9.96
C PRO A 144 29.65 -15.54 -9.55
N SER A 145 30.68 -15.52 -10.40
CA SER A 145 31.89 -16.35 -10.24
C SER A 145 32.73 -16.02 -9.02
N GLN A 146 32.53 -14.84 -8.41
CA GLN A 146 33.21 -14.45 -7.17
C GLN A 146 32.81 -15.30 -5.96
N TYR A 147 31.71 -16.05 -6.06
CA TYR A 147 31.27 -16.95 -4.99
C TYR A 147 31.86 -18.35 -5.20
N SER A 148 33.09 -18.55 -4.73
CA SER A 148 33.78 -19.85 -4.75
C SER A 148 33.35 -20.80 -3.62
N VAL A 149 32.54 -20.33 -2.68
CA VAL A 149 32.04 -21.07 -1.52
C VAL A 149 30.54 -20.88 -1.36
N LYS A 150 29.87 -21.84 -0.73
CA LYS A 150 28.44 -21.78 -0.42
C LYS A 150 28.11 -20.49 0.36
N ARG A 151 27.07 -19.78 -0.09
CA ARG A 151 26.53 -18.56 0.55
C ARG A 151 25.07 -18.78 0.95
N HIS A 152 24.54 -17.87 1.77
CA HIS A 152 23.13 -17.82 2.12
C HIS A 152 22.52 -16.52 1.62
N ALA A 153 21.45 -16.59 0.84
CA ALA A 153 20.69 -15.41 0.44
C ALA A 153 19.70 -15.06 1.55
N ILE A 154 19.88 -13.90 2.18
CA ILE A 154 19.06 -13.43 3.32
C ILE A 154 18.03 -12.37 2.96
N GLY A 155 17.97 -11.98 1.68
CA GLY A 155 17.05 -10.96 1.21
C GLY A 155 17.03 -10.87 -0.31
N HIS A 156 16.03 -10.18 -0.82
CA HIS A 156 15.89 -9.85 -2.23
C HIS A 156 15.21 -8.50 -2.39
N LYS A 157 15.44 -7.86 -3.53
CA LYS A 157 14.76 -6.63 -3.93
C LYS A 157 14.39 -6.75 -5.40
N THR A 158 13.13 -6.42 -5.71
CA THR A 158 12.65 -6.36 -7.09
C THR A 158 13.13 -5.07 -7.75
N LEU A 159 13.70 -5.19 -8.95
CA LEU A 159 14.16 -4.07 -9.77
C LEU A 159 13.31 -4.01 -11.04
N ILE A 160 12.36 -3.07 -11.10
CA ILE A 160 11.52 -2.84 -12.30
C ILE A 160 11.84 -1.44 -12.83
N GLY A 161 12.08 -1.34 -14.14
CA GLY A 161 12.35 -0.07 -14.80
C GLY A 161 11.16 0.88 -14.69
N ALA A 162 11.42 2.19 -14.58
CA ALA A 162 10.38 3.20 -14.62
C ALA A 162 9.53 3.04 -15.89
N GLY A 163 8.20 3.12 -15.75
CA GLY A 163 7.24 2.89 -16.84
C GLY A 163 6.82 1.43 -17.07
N ASN A 164 7.51 0.45 -16.46
CA ASN A 164 7.20 -0.98 -16.67
C ASN A 164 6.36 -1.62 -15.55
N HIS A 165 6.01 -0.86 -14.50
CA HIS A 165 5.31 -1.39 -13.32
C HIS A 165 3.95 -2.02 -13.66
N ASP A 166 3.26 -1.51 -14.68
CA ASP A 166 1.95 -2.02 -15.09
C ASP A 166 2.05 -3.31 -15.93
N LEU A 167 3.24 -3.58 -16.51
CA LEU A 167 3.49 -4.74 -17.37
C LEU A 167 3.95 -5.97 -16.57
N VAL A 168 4.59 -5.76 -15.42
CA VAL A 168 5.25 -6.84 -14.66
C VAL A 168 4.45 -7.18 -13.41
N HIS A 169 3.71 -8.30 -13.44
CA HIS A 169 2.86 -8.73 -12.32
C HIS A 169 3.53 -9.80 -11.45
N HIS A 170 4.37 -10.66 -12.03
CA HIS A 170 5.09 -11.71 -11.33
C HIS A 170 6.57 -11.76 -11.77
N LEU A 171 7.47 -11.95 -10.81
CA LEU A 171 8.84 -12.37 -11.04
C LEU A 171 9.09 -13.62 -10.21
N LEU A 172 9.65 -14.64 -10.85
CA LEU A 172 9.95 -15.92 -10.23
C LEU A 172 11.43 -16.22 -10.46
N MET A 173 12.09 -16.73 -9.43
CA MET A 173 13.49 -17.15 -9.49
C MET A 173 13.57 -18.60 -9.07
N TYR A 174 14.21 -19.41 -9.91
CA TYR A 174 14.42 -20.84 -9.71
C TYR A 174 15.91 -21.15 -9.72
N GLU A 175 16.30 -22.16 -8.96
CA GLU A 175 17.63 -22.77 -9.06
C GLU A 175 17.52 -24.02 -9.94
N CYS A 176 18.43 -24.16 -10.90
CA CYS A 176 18.50 -25.34 -11.73
C CYS A 176 19.22 -26.47 -10.98
N ASP A 177 18.84 -27.72 -11.26
CA ASP A 177 19.61 -28.87 -10.77
C ASP A 177 21.02 -28.84 -11.40
N SER A 178 22.05 -29.05 -10.58
CA SER A 178 23.45 -29.17 -10.99
C SER A 178 23.73 -30.24 -12.06
N THR A 179 22.80 -31.17 -12.26
CA THR A 179 22.86 -32.25 -13.27
C THR A 179 22.08 -31.95 -14.55
N ALA A 180 21.33 -30.85 -14.60
CA ALA A 180 20.54 -30.49 -15.77
C ALA A 180 21.42 -29.94 -16.90
N VAL A 181 21.33 -30.56 -18.08
CA VAL A 181 21.94 -30.08 -19.32
C VAL A 181 20.91 -29.21 -20.03
N PHE A 182 21.20 -27.91 -20.17
CA PHE A 182 20.38 -26.98 -20.96
C PHE A 182 21.02 -26.77 -22.33
N ASP A 183 20.24 -26.94 -23.39
CA ASP A 183 20.59 -26.52 -24.74
C ASP A 183 20.03 -25.11 -24.97
N ASP A 184 20.92 -24.13 -25.00
CA ASP A 184 20.59 -22.71 -25.20
C ASP A 184 19.91 -22.44 -26.57
N ASN A 185 19.87 -23.42 -27.48
CA ASN A 185 19.29 -23.28 -28.82
C ASN A 185 17.81 -23.69 -28.91
N ASN A 186 17.18 -24.14 -27.82
CA ASN A 186 15.83 -24.71 -27.86
C ASN A 186 14.94 -24.30 -26.67
N LEU A 187 15.03 -23.04 -26.26
CA LEU A 187 13.97 -22.46 -25.44
C LEU A 187 12.74 -22.20 -26.35
N PRO A 188 11.52 -22.59 -25.95
CA PRO A 188 10.30 -22.31 -26.70
C PRO A 188 10.02 -20.81 -26.84
#